data_AF-A0A3D0IAZ3-F1
#
_entry.id   AF-A0A3D0IAZ3-F1
#
_cell.length_a   1.000
_cell.length_b   1.000
_cell.length_c   1.000
_cell.angle_alpha   90.00
_cell.angle_beta   90.00
_cell.angle_gamma   90.00
#
_symmetry.space_group_name_H-M   'P 1'
#
loop_
_entity.id
_entity.type
_entity.pdbx_description
1 polymer ?
#
loop_
_entity_poly.entity_id
_entity_poly.type
_entity_poly.pdbx_seq_one_letter_code
_entity_poly.pdbx_strand_id
1 'polypeptide(L)' 'AMVLQDVFLFSGTVADNLRLGREDVDRATIEAAARAVEAHRFIERLPKGYDTELRERGTNLSSG' A
#
# COMPACT_ATOMS: atom_id res chain seq x y z
N ALA A 1 -6.29 21.17 -5.86
CA ALA A 1 -5.68 19.90 -5.43
C ALA A 1 -6.17 18.82 -6.36
N MET A 2 -5.28 18.13 -7.09
CA MET A 2 -5.68 16.98 -7.91
C MET A 2 -5.79 15.77 -6.98
N VAL A 3 -7.02 15.32 -6.75
CA VAL A 3 -7.29 14.01 -6.17
C VAL A 3 -7.33 13.03 -7.35
N LEU A 4 -6.36 12.12 -7.41
CA LEU A 4 -6.43 10.98 -8.33
C LEU A 4 -7.55 10.07 -7.81
N GLN A 5 -8.73 10.19 -8.42
CA GLN A 5 -9.95 9.49 -8.01
C GLN A 5 -9.97 7.99 -8.36
N ASP A 6 -8.89 7.46 -8.95
CA ASP A 6 -8.70 6.02 -9.13
C ASP A 6 -7.30 5.65 -8.63
N VAL A 7 -7.22 5.18 -7.38
CA VAL A 7 -6.00 4.56 -6.85
C VAL A 7 -5.90 3.18 -7.50
N PHE A 8 -5.17 3.10 -8.62
CA PHE A 8 -4.81 1.83 -9.23
C PHE A 8 -3.78 1.13 -8.32
N LEU A 9 -4.26 0.31 -7.39
CA LEU A 9 -3.41 -0.69 -6.75
C LEU A 9 -3.30 -1.88 -7.72
N PHE A 10 -2.07 -2.17 -8.13
CA PHE A 10 -1.76 -3.36 -8.91
C PHE A 10 -2.03 -4.60 -8.05
N SER A 11 -2.37 -5.72 -8.70
CA SER A 11 -2.41 -7.00 -8.01
C SER A 11 -1.06 -7.32 -7.38
N GLY A 12 -1.05 -7.72 -6.11
CA GLY A 12 0.18 -7.92 -5.33
C GLY A 12 -0.02 -7.53 -3.87
N THR A 13 1.05 -7.53 -3.07
CA THR A 13 0.95 -7.07 -1.67
C THR A 13 0.95 -5.55 -1.57
N VAL A 14 0.57 -5.01 -0.41
CA VAL A 14 0.79 -3.59 -0.08
C VAL A 14 2.27 -3.23 -0.22
N ALA A 15 3.18 -4.08 0.25
CA ALA A 15 4.62 -3.87 0.10
C ALA A 15 5.04 -3.77 -1.37
N ASP A 16 4.54 -4.65 -2.24
CA ASP A 16 4.90 -4.64 -3.67
C ASP A 16 4.41 -3.38 -4.37
N ASN A 17 3.21 -2.92 -3.99
CA ASN A 17 2.66 -1.65 -4.50
C ASN A 17 3.48 -0.45 -4.00
N LEU A 18 3.95 -0.45 -2.75
CA LEU A 18 4.82 0.60 -2.23
C LEU A 18 6.24 0.57 -2.83
N ARG A 19 6.73 -0.61 -3.23
CA ARG A 19 7.98 -0.76 -3.99
C ARG A 19 7.87 -0.24 -5.42
N LEU A 20 6.66 -0.09 -5.96
CA LEU A 20 6.43 0.34 -7.34
C LEU A 20 7.26 -0.47 -8.36
N GLY A 21 7.42 -1.78 -8.13
CA GLY A 21 8.20 -2.67 -9.00
C GLY A 21 9.73 -2.64 -8.79
N ARG A 22 10.23 -1.95 -7.76
CA ARG A 22 11.66 -1.97 -7.39
C ARG A 22 11.98 -3.06 -6.37
N GLU A 23 12.71 -4.08 -6.80
CA GLU A 23 13.10 -5.21 -5.94
C GLU A 23 14.23 -4.88 -4.96
N ASP A 24 14.99 -3.80 -5.22
CA ASP A 24 16.11 -3.34 -4.40
C ASP A 24 15.67 -2.54 -3.15
N VAL A 25 14.38 -2.23 -3.03
CA VAL A 25 13.84 -1.47 -1.90
C VAL A 25 13.56 -2.40 -0.73
N ASP A 26 14.31 -2.21 0.35
CA ASP A 26 14.16 -2.97 1.58
C ASP A 26 12.88 -2.64 2.34
N ARG A 27 12.54 -3.52 3.29
CA ARG A 27 11.34 -3.38 4.11
C ARG A 27 11.37 -2.12 4.99
N ALA A 28 12.54 -1.74 5.51
CA ALA A 28 12.68 -0.58 6.37
C ALA A 28 12.36 0.73 5.63
N THR A 29 12.80 0.85 4.38
CA THR A 29 12.50 1.99 3.50
C THR A 29 11.01 2.09 3.22
N ILE A 30 10.35 0.96 2.94
CA ILE A 30 8.90 0.92 2.72
C ILE A 30 8.14 1.40 3.95
N GLU A 31 8.53 0.93 5.14
CA GLU A 31 7.91 1.34 6.39
C GLU A 31 8.15 2.81 6.70
N ALA A 32 9.36 3.31 6.47
CA ALA A 32 9.70 4.73 6.63
C ALA A 32 8.86 5.61 5.69
N ALA A 33 8.72 5.23 4.41
CA ALA A 33 7.90 5.95 3.44
C ALA A 33 6.42 5.94 3.85
N ALA A 34 5.89 4.79 4.28
CA ALA A 34 4.52 4.67 4.76
C ALA A 34 4.27 5.48 6.04
N ARG A 35 5.25 5.59 6.95
CA ARG A 35 5.16 6.46 8.13
C ARG A 35 5.15 7.94 7.73
N ALA A 36 5.99 8.33 6.78
CA ALA A 36 6.09 9.71 6.31
C ALA A 36 4.78 10.25 5.70
N VAL A 37 3.92 9.36 5.19
CA VAL A 37 2.60 9.71 4.65
C VAL A 37 1.42 9.28 5.55
N GLU A 38 1.69 8.92 6.81
CA GLU A 38 0.69 8.43 7.79
C GLU A 38 -0.11 7.18 7.34
N ALA A 39 0.35 6.47 6.32
CA ALA A 39 -0.26 5.21 5.87
C ALA A 39 0.11 4.01 6.75
N HIS A 40 1.22 4.09 7.50
CA HIS A 40 1.73 2.96 8.29
C HIS A 40 0.68 2.39 9.26
N ARG A 41 0.01 3.24 10.04
CA ARG A 41 -1.03 2.80 10.99
C ARG A 41 -2.22 2.15 10.32
N PHE A 42 -2.57 2.62 9.11
CA PHE A 42 -3.63 2.01 8.33
C PHE A 42 -3.22 0.62 7.86
N ILE A 43 -2.00 0.50 7.32
CA ILE A 43 -1.45 -0.77 6.82
C ILE A 43 -1.35 -1.79 7.96
N GLU A 44 -0.86 -1.40 9.14
CA GLU A 44 -0.78 -2.29 10.32
C GLU A 44 -2.12 -2.85 10.80
N ARG A 45 -3.24 -2.19 10.48
CA ARG A 45 -4.59 -2.65 10.83
C ARG A 45 -5.14 -3.67 9.84
N LEU A 46 -4.50 -3.86 8.68
CA LEU A 46 -4.89 -4.89 7.74
C LEU A 46 -4.55 -6.27 8.30
N PRO A 47 -5.32 -7.33 7.97
CA PRO A 47 -5.13 -8.66 8.54
C PRO A 47 -3.72 -9.25 8.39
N LYS A 48 -2.97 -8.82 7.36
CA LYS A 48 -1.59 -9.25 7.09
C LYS A 48 -0.61 -8.08 7.00
N GLY A 49 -1.00 -6.88 7.47
CA GLY A 49 -0.13 -5.71 7.38
C GLY A 49 0.27 -5.37 5.95
N TYR A 50 1.58 -5.15 5.75
CA TYR A 50 2.20 -4.92 4.43
C TYR A 50 2.10 -6.11 3.48
N ASP A 51 1.89 -7.31 4.00
CA ASP A 51 1.77 -8.55 3.21
C ASP A 51 0.29 -8.82 2.85
N THR A 52 -0.60 -7.85 3.09
CA THR A 52 -2.00 -7.91 2.67
C THR A 52 -2.06 -7.88 1.15
N GLU A 53 -2.66 -8.92 0.59
CA GLU A 53 -2.90 -9.03 -0.86
C GLU A 53 -3.99 -8.05 -1.30
N LEU A 54 -3.64 -7.25 -2.30
CA LEU A 54 -4.51 -6.35 -3.01
C LEU A 54 -4.90 -7.04 -4.32
N ARG A 55 -6.20 -7.12 -4.59
CA ARG A 55 -6.75 -7.65 -5.85
C ARG A 55 -7.14 -6.50 -6.76
N GLU A 56 -7.01 -6.69 -8.08
CA GLU A 56 -7.47 -5.72 -9.07
C GLU A 56 -8.91 -5.31 -8.78
N ARG A 57 -9.17 -4.00 -8.84
CA ARG A 57 -10.47 -3.34 -8.60
C ARG A 57 -10.86 -3.07 -7.14
N GLY A 58 -9.93 -3.08 -6.18
CA GLY A 58 -10.05 -2.33 -4.92
C GLY A 58 -11.29 -2.64 -4.06
N THR A 59 -12.03 -3.72 -4.33
CA THR A 59 -13.33 -4.02 -3.72
C THR A 59 -13.26 -4.34 -2.22
N ASN A 60 -12.05 -4.46 -1.66
CA ASN A 60 -11.82 -4.69 -0.23
C ASN A 60 -11.32 -3.45 0.53
N LEU A 61 -11.16 -2.29 -0.12
CA LEU A 61 -10.71 -1.05 0.51
C LEU A 61 -11.82 0.00 0.37
N SER A 62 -12.90 -0.20 1.15
CA SER A 62 -13.95 0.82 1.32
C SER A 62 -13.35 2.03 2.04
N SER A 63 -13.38 3.18 1.38
CA SER A 63 -13.02 4.50 1.91
C SER A 63 -13.74 4.77 3.24
N GLY A 64 -12.99 4.76 4.34
CA GLY A 64 -13.46 5.01 5.71
C GLY A 64 -12.31 5.36 6.63
#